data_AF-A0AA35SK47-F1
#
_entry.id   AF-A0AA35SK47-F1
#
_cell.length_a   1.000
_cell.length_b   1.000
_cell.length_c   1.000
_cell.angle_alpha   90.00
_cell.angle_beta   90.00
_cell.angle_gamma   90.00
#
_symmetry.space_group_name_H-M   'P 1'
#
loop_
_entity.id
_entity.type
_entity.pdbx_description
1 polymer ?
#
loop_
_entity_poly.entity_id
_entity_poly.type
_entity_poly.pdbx_seq_one_letter_code
_entity_poly.pdbx_strand_id
1 'polypeptide(L)' 'MPSSPSSAGHLFQQAIQGSQLRIIDNCGHSPAVEKRSEFVAAITGFLSSLAPPRRSN' A
#
# COMPACT_ATOMS: atom_id res chain seq x y z
N MET A 1 2.38 -18.18 -14.08
CA MET A 1 1.59 -17.81 -12.88
C MET A 1 2.56 -17.26 -11.85
N PRO A 2 2.33 -16.07 -11.24
CA PRO A 2 3.25 -15.54 -10.24
C PRO A 2 3.30 -16.48 -9.04
N SER A 3 4.50 -16.93 -8.68
CA SER A 3 4.73 -17.96 -7.65
C SER A 3 4.74 -17.41 -6.22
N SER A 4 4.56 -16.10 -6.02
CA SER A 4 4.62 -15.48 -4.69
C SER A 4 3.77 -14.19 -4.61
N PRO A 5 3.23 -13.86 -3.41
CA PRO A 5 2.42 -12.65 -3.19
C PRO A 5 3.13 -11.35 -3.59
N SER A 6 4.46 -11.30 -3.41
CA SER A 6 5.29 -10.17 -3.84
C SER A 6 5.23 -9.97 -5.36
N SER A 7 5.42 -11.02 -6.15
CA SER A 7 5.34 -10.96 -7.62
C SER A 7 3.97 -10.51 -8.11
N ALA A 8 2.88 -10.96 -7.48
CA ALA A 8 1.53 -10.48 -7.79
C ALA A 8 1.40 -8.97 -7.48
N GLY A 9 1.92 -8.51 -6.34
CA GLY A 9 1.97 -7.09 -5.98
C GLY A 9 2.70 -6.23 -7.01
N HIS A 10 3.85 -6.69 -7.52
CA HIS A 10 4.59 -6.01 -8.59
C HIS A 10 3.78 -5.92 -9.89
N LEU A 11 3.07 -6.98 -10.27
CA LEU A 11 2.20 -6.98 -11.46
C LEU A 11 1.06 -5.98 -11.32
N PHE A 12 0.41 -5.90 -10.15
CA PHE A 12 -0.65 -4.92 -9.91
C PHE A 12 -0.11 -3.49 -9.97
N GLN A 13 1.07 -3.23 -9.41
CA GLN A 13 1.70 -1.92 -9.46
C GLN A 13 1.99 -1.47 -10.89
N GLN A 14 2.43 -2.39 -11.75
CA GLN A 14 2.70 -2.10 -13.16
C GLN A 14 1.41 -1.90 -13.97
N ALA A 15 0.35 -2.62 -13.64
CA ALA A 15 -0.92 -2.57 -14.37
C ALA A 15 -1.83 -1.40 -13.97
N ILE A 16 -1.75 -0.91 -12.73
CA ILE A 16 -2.63 0.12 -12.19
C ILE A 16 -1.85 1.43 -12.04
N GLN A 17 -2.06 2.37 -12.95
CA GLN A 17 -1.41 3.68 -12.90
C GLN A 17 -1.82 4.45 -11.62
N GLY A 18 -0.83 5.04 -10.94
CA GLY A 18 -1.06 5.74 -9.67
C GLY A 18 -1.19 4.83 -8.44
N SER A 19 -1.08 3.52 -8.60
CA SER A 19 -1.00 2.58 -7.48
C SER A 19 0.39 2.59 -6.83
N GLN A 20 0.47 2.07 -5.60
CA GLN A 20 1.72 1.93 -4.85
C GLN A 20 1.83 0.51 -4.31
N LEU A 21 3.03 -0.08 -4.38
CA LEU A 21 3.35 -1.35 -3.72
C LEU A 21 4.09 -1.06 -2.41
N ARG A 22 3.60 -1.61 -1.30
CA ARG A 22 4.26 -1.57 0.01
C ARG A 22 4.35 -2.98 0.57
N ILE A 23 5.58 -3.41 0.86
CA ILE A 23 5.86 -4.67 1.57
C ILE A 23 6.10 -4.31 3.03
N ILE A 24 5.40 -4.98 3.94
CA ILE A 24 5.58 -4.83 5.39
C ILE A 24 6.38 -6.04 5.86
N ASP A 25 7.62 -5.79 6.26
CA ASP A 25 8.54 -6.85 6.66
C ASP A 25 8.10 -7.55 7.95
N ASN A 26 8.44 -8.83 8.05
CA ASN A 26 8.22 -9.66 9.23
C ASN A 26 6.74 -9.69 9.69
N CYS A 27 5.83 -9.75 8.70
CA CYS A 27 4.38 -9.76 8.85
C CYS A 27 3.79 -10.97 8.11
N GLY A 28 2.84 -11.67 8.73
CA GLY A 28 2.11 -12.77 8.14
C GLY A 28 1.00 -12.32 7.17
N HIS A 29 -0.11 -13.05 7.17
CA HIS A 29 -1.20 -12.84 6.21
C HIS A 29 -2.06 -11.60 6.51
N SER A 30 -2.04 -11.08 7.73
CA SER A 30 -2.99 -10.04 8.17
C SER A 30 -2.25 -8.79 8.70
N PRO A 31 -1.71 -7.94 7.80
CA PRO A 31 -0.99 -6.73 8.20
C PRO A 31 -1.79 -5.76 9.06
N ALA A 32 -3.11 -5.68 8.85
CA ALA A 32 -4.00 -4.83 9.64
C ALA A 32 -4.09 -5.26 11.13
N VAL A 33 -3.78 -6.53 11.44
CA VAL A 33 -3.82 -7.09 12.79
C VAL A 33 -2.41 -7.16 13.38
N GLU A 34 -1.46 -7.72 12.64
CA GLU A 34 -0.09 -8.00 13.12
C GLU A 34 0.78 -6.73 13.18
N LYS A 35 0.62 -5.85 12.18
CA LYS A 35 1.44 -4.64 11.99
C LYS A 35 0.55 -3.41 11.81
N ARG A 36 -0.46 -3.28 12.67
CA ARG A 36 -1.51 -2.26 12.58
C ARG A 36 -0.97 -0.85 12.31
N SER A 37 0.05 -0.42 13.05
CA SER A 37 0.61 0.94 12.90
C SER A 37 1.24 1.16 11.52
N GLU A 38 2.03 0.20 11.04
CA GLU A 38 2.68 0.26 9.73
C GLU A 38 1.64 0.22 8.60
N PHE A 39 0.65 -0.65 8.74
CA PHE A 39 -0.47 -0.75 7.80
C PHE A 39 -1.27 0.55 7.74
N VAL A 40 -1.67 1.11 8.89
CA VAL A 40 -2.42 2.37 8.96
C VAL A 40 -1.60 3.51 8.37
N ALA A 41 -0.30 3.60 8.66
CA ALA A 41 0.58 4.62 8.08
C ALA A 41 0.67 4.52 6.55
N ALA A 42 0.78 3.30 6.00
CA ALA A 42 0.82 3.08 4.56
C ALA A 42 -0.48 3.52 3.87
N ILE A 43 -1.64 3.15 4.42
CA ILE A 43 -2.95 3.51 3.86
C ILE A 43 -3.22 5.01 3.99
N THR A 44 -3.01 5.58 5.17
CA THR A 44 -3.25 7.01 5.40
C THR A 44 -2.32 7.90 4.58
N GLY A 45 -1.05 7.51 4.42
CA GLY A 45 -0.10 8.18 3.54
C GLY A 45 -0.53 8.13 2.08
N PHE A 46 -1.00 6.96 1.60
CA PHE A 46 -1.55 6.82 0.26
C PHE A 46 -2.77 7.72 0.06
N LEU A 47 -3.76 7.66 0.94
CA LEU A 47 -4.98 8.49 0.84
C LEU A 47 -4.68 9.99 0.91
N SER A 48 -3.70 10.38 1.73
CA SER A 48 -3.26 11.78 1.81
C SER A 48 -2.60 12.25 0.51
N SER A 49 -1.88 11.36 -0.18
CA SER A 49 -1.28 11.67 -1.49
C SER A 49 -2.32 11.81 -2.62
N LEU A 50 -3.50 11.21 -2.46
CA LEU A 50 -4.62 11.34 -3.39
C LEU A 50 -5.49 12.58 -3.11
N ALA A 51 -5.42 13.13 -1.90
CA ALA A 51 -6.20 14.30 -1.55
C ALA A 51 -5.69 15.51 -2.36
N PRO A 52 -6.58 16.27 -3.03
CA PRO A 52 -6.17 17.53 -3.63
C PRO A 52 -5.60 18.45 -2.54
N PRO A 53 -4.61 19.30 -2.86
CA PRO A 53 -4.10 20.25 -1.88
C PRO A 53 -5.28 21.04 -1.31
N ARG A 54 -5.44 21.03 0.02
CA ARG A 54 -6.47 21.84 0.66
C ARG A 54 -6.24 23.27 0.23
N ARG A 55 -7.17 23.81 -0.55
CA ARG A 55 -7.16 25.21 -0.98
C ARG A 55 -7.26 26.04 0.30
N SER A 56 -6.15 26.63 0.70
CA SER A 56 -6.11 27.64 1.77
C SER A 56 -6.95 28.82 1.28
N ASN A 57 -8.03 29.12 1.99
CA ASN A 57 -8.77 30.37 1.85
C ASN A 57 -8.15 31.42 2.75
#